data_AF-A0A1I7TTL2-F1
#
_entry.id   AF-A0A1I7TTL2-F1
#
_cell.length_a   1.000
_cell.length_b   1.000
_cell.length_c   1.000
_cell.angle_alpha   90.00
_cell.angle_beta   90.00
_cell.angle_gamma   90.00
#
_symmetry.space_group_name_H-M   'P 1'
#
loop_
_entity.id
_entity.type
_entity.pdbx_description
1 polymer ?
#
loop_
_entity_poly.entity_id
_entity_poly.type
_entity_poly.pdbx_seq_one_letter_code
_entity_poly.pdbx_strand_id
1 'polypeptide(L)'
;MAGKAGTIVAKFVRGGPHLLKRAFLHYSYLGMRIFLVAIPIVIVLPLLMGTYFQLVFFAPMRLGYQQTALMFPYQDWAMGVVQMKIFGVIAVMGPDWWLKSELDLFVQRGVENFAALHVFVRIVVPCILYLSTFIAFPVVAIKLYAFIAGADAELTMLLLRFSYPAFLFIISSVIFVRWQIVKFAELAEKLKMTGILSALN
;
A
#
# COMPACT_ATOMS: atom_id res chain seq x y z
N MET A 1 24.04 -56.38 -11.14
CA MET A 1 23.64 -54.98 -10.85
C MET A 1 22.37 -54.53 -11.59
N ALA A 2 21.99 -55.12 -12.72
CA ALA A 2 20.80 -54.74 -13.50
C ALA A 2 19.43 -54.91 -12.78
N GLY A 3 19.28 -55.94 -11.93
CA GLY A 3 18.00 -56.21 -11.23
C GLY A 3 17.61 -55.13 -10.21
N LYS A 4 18.59 -54.49 -9.54
CA LYS A 4 18.33 -53.43 -8.55
C LYS A 4 17.83 -52.15 -9.22
N ALA A 5 18.41 -51.78 -10.37
CA ALA A 5 17.97 -50.64 -11.16
C ALA A 5 16.53 -50.80 -11.67
N GLY A 6 16.17 -51.99 -12.19
CA GLY A 6 14.81 -52.29 -12.64
C GLY A 6 13.75 -52.18 -11.54
N THR A 7 14.08 -52.62 -10.32
CA THR A 7 13.15 -52.49 -9.17
C THR A 7 12.95 -51.05 -8.70
N ILE A 8 13.96 -50.19 -8.85
CA ILE A 8 13.88 -48.77 -8.50
C ILE A 8 13.03 -48.02 -9.53
N VAL A 9 13.25 -48.27 -10.82
CA VAL A 9 12.46 -47.68 -11.92
C VAL A 9 11.00 -48.13 -11.84
N ALA A 10 10.73 -49.41 -11.57
CA ALA A 10 9.38 -49.92 -11.40
C ALA A 10 8.67 -49.29 -10.19
N LYS A 11 9.37 -49.10 -9.05
CA LYS A 11 8.82 -48.37 -7.90
C LYS A 11 8.53 -46.90 -8.23
N PHE A 12 9.40 -46.24 -8.99
CA PHE A 12 9.23 -44.84 -9.41
C PHE A 12 8.07 -44.68 -10.38
N VAL A 13 7.88 -45.61 -11.33
CA VAL A 13 6.76 -45.58 -12.30
C VAL A 13 5.43 -45.92 -11.64
N ARG A 14 5.42 -46.84 -10.66
CA ARG A 14 4.17 -47.23 -9.96
C ARG A 14 3.74 -46.23 -8.87
N GLY A 15 4.71 -45.57 -8.20
CA GLY A 15 4.45 -44.55 -7.18
C GLY A 15 4.46 -43.10 -7.70
N GLY A 16 5.12 -42.85 -8.83
CA GLY A 16 5.32 -41.53 -9.44
C GLY A 16 4.04 -40.78 -9.82
N PRO A 17 2.97 -41.42 -10.36
CA PRO A 17 1.73 -40.74 -10.70
C PRO A 17 1.06 -40.10 -9.48
N HIS A 18 1.13 -40.75 -8.32
CA HIS A 18 0.57 -40.22 -7.08
C HIS A 18 1.40 -39.06 -6.52
N LEU A 19 2.73 -39.12 -6.64
CA LEU A 19 3.64 -38.04 -6.27
C LEU A 19 3.47 -36.82 -7.19
N LEU A 20 3.38 -37.04 -8.50
CA LEU A 20 3.10 -36.00 -9.50
C LEU A 20 1.74 -35.34 -9.27
N LYS A 21 0.68 -36.14 -9.02
CA LYS A 21 -0.64 -35.60 -8.71
C LYS A 21 -0.62 -34.74 -7.45
N ARG A 22 0.06 -35.18 -6.39
CA ARG A 22 0.20 -34.38 -5.14
C ARG A 22 1.00 -33.11 -5.37
N ALA A 23 2.11 -33.18 -6.08
CA ALA A 23 2.91 -32.01 -6.43
C ALA A 23 2.10 -31.01 -7.26
N PHE A 24 1.42 -31.47 -8.30
CA PHE A 24 0.56 -30.63 -9.14
C PHE A 24 -0.55 -29.95 -8.34
N LEU A 25 -1.27 -30.70 -7.48
CA LEU A 25 -2.30 -30.12 -6.63
C LEU A 25 -1.73 -29.11 -5.63
N HIS A 26 -0.55 -29.38 -5.06
CA HIS A 26 0.12 -28.47 -4.14
C HIS A 26 0.53 -27.16 -4.82
N TYR A 27 1.20 -27.22 -5.98
CA TYR A 27 1.60 -26.03 -6.72
C TYR A 27 0.40 -25.28 -7.32
N SER A 28 -0.64 -25.98 -7.77
CA SER A 28 -1.89 -25.37 -8.23
C SER A 28 -2.59 -24.61 -7.10
N TYR A 29 -2.68 -25.20 -5.91
CA TYR A 29 -3.24 -24.56 -4.72
C TYR A 29 -2.42 -23.32 -4.30
N LEU A 30 -1.09 -23.44 -4.30
CA LEU A 30 -0.19 -22.32 -4.04
C LEU A 30 -0.39 -21.19 -5.07
N GLY A 31 -0.45 -21.54 -6.35
CA GLY A 31 -0.69 -20.61 -7.45
C GLY A 31 -2.01 -19.87 -7.31
N MET A 32 -3.10 -20.57 -6.98
CA MET A 32 -4.41 -19.95 -6.73
C MET A 32 -4.34 -18.93 -5.59
N ARG A 33 -3.68 -19.28 -4.47
CA ARG A 33 -3.52 -18.38 -3.32
C ARG A 33 -2.72 -17.12 -3.66
N ILE A 34 -1.65 -17.25 -4.44
CA ILE A 34 -0.85 -16.12 -4.90
C ILE A 34 -1.68 -15.24 -5.82
N PHE A 35 -2.41 -15.84 -6.76
CA PHE A 35 -3.25 -15.12 -7.72
C PHE A 35 -4.31 -14.28 -7.02
N LEU A 36 -5.00 -14.84 -6.01
CA LEU A 36 -5.99 -14.12 -5.20
C LEU A 36 -5.42 -12.88 -4.51
N VAL A 37 -4.16 -12.92 -4.06
CA VAL A 37 -3.48 -11.78 -3.44
C VAL A 37 -2.92 -10.81 -4.48
N ALA A 38 -2.48 -11.32 -5.63
CA ALA A 38 -1.89 -10.51 -6.69
C ALA A 38 -2.91 -9.59 -7.38
N ILE A 39 -4.14 -10.05 -7.62
CA ILE A 39 -5.21 -9.25 -8.25
C ILE A 39 -5.40 -7.89 -7.57
N PRO A 40 -5.69 -7.80 -6.26
CA PRO A 40 -5.90 -6.51 -5.61
C PRO A 40 -4.61 -5.66 -5.57
N ILE A 41 -3.43 -6.28 -5.53
CA ILE A 41 -2.15 -5.56 -5.54
C ILE A 41 -1.86 -4.95 -6.92
N VAL A 42 -2.22 -5.62 -8.00
CA VAL A 42 -1.92 -5.19 -9.39
C VAL A 42 -3.04 -4.33 -9.98
N ILE A 43 -4.28 -4.55 -9.56
CA ILE A 43 -5.45 -3.86 -10.14
C ILE A 43 -5.99 -2.81 -9.17
N VAL A 44 -6.42 -3.24 -7.98
CA VAL A 44 -7.19 -2.38 -7.06
C VAL A 44 -6.32 -1.29 -6.44
N LEU A 45 -5.16 -1.65 -5.87
CA LEU A 45 -4.26 -0.69 -5.22
C LEU A 45 -3.75 0.37 -6.22
N PRO A 46 -3.24 0.01 -7.42
CA PRO A 46 -2.89 0.99 -8.43
C PRO A 46 -4.05 1.86 -8.85
N LEU A 47 -5.24 1.30 -9.07
CA LEU A 47 -6.40 2.10 -9.46
C LEU A 47 -6.73 3.15 -8.40
N LEU A 48 -6.81 2.77 -7.12
CA LEU A 48 -7.07 3.69 -6.01
C LEU A 48 -5.96 4.75 -5.87
N MET A 49 -4.70 4.34 -5.94
CA MET A 49 -3.56 5.24 -5.82
C MET A 49 -3.52 6.25 -6.98
N GLY A 50 -3.80 5.78 -8.20
CA GLY A 50 -3.88 6.60 -9.40
C GLY A 50 -5.03 7.61 -9.35
N THR A 51 -6.22 7.16 -8.96
CA THR A 51 -7.38 8.03 -8.73
C THR A 51 -7.08 9.11 -7.69
N TYR A 52 -6.49 8.74 -6.55
CA TYR A 52 -6.13 9.72 -5.53
C TYR A 52 -5.09 10.73 -6.05
N PHE A 53 -4.05 10.26 -6.75
CA PHE A 53 -3.05 11.13 -7.36
C PHE A 53 -3.67 12.11 -8.37
N GLN A 54 -4.61 11.64 -9.19
CA GLN A 54 -5.33 12.48 -10.13
C GLN A 54 -6.17 13.55 -9.42
N LEU A 55 -6.86 13.19 -8.34
CA LEU A 55 -7.66 14.12 -7.55
C LEU A 55 -6.81 15.18 -6.85
N VAL A 56 -5.61 14.82 -6.38
CA VAL A 56 -4.69 15.74 -5.72
C VAL A 56 -4.01 16.68 -6.72
N PHE A 57 -3.44 16.17 -7.81
CA PHE A 57 -2.58 16.96 -8.67
C PHE A 57 -3.30 17.47 -9.93
N PHE A 58 -3.98 16.58 -10.65
CA PHE A 58 -4.55 16.93 -11.95
C PHE A 58 -5.89 17.67 -11.84
N ALA A 59 -6.75 17.32 -10.88
CA ALA A 59 -8.04 17.98 -10.71
C ALA A 59 -7.93 19.50 -10.47
N PRO A 60 -7.02 20.03 -9.61
CA PRO A 60 -6.86 21.47 -9.46
C PRO A 60 -6.17 22.13 -10.66
N MET A 61 -5.26 21.45 -11.36
CA MET A 61 -4.49 22.04 -12.47
C MET A 61 -5.23 22.04 -13.82
N ARG A 62 -6.08 21.04 -14.08
CA ARG A 62 -6.58 20.73 -15.44
C ARG A 62 -7.93 21.34 -15.79
N LEU A 63 -8.75 21.70 -14.80
CA LEU A 63 -10.16 22.00 -15.03
C LEU A 63 -10.46 23.49 -14.88
N GLY A 64 -11.05 24.08 -15.92
CA GLY A 64 -11.82 25.31 -15.80
C GLY A 64 -12.99 25.14 -14.82
N TYR A 65 -13.57 26.26 -14.38
CA TYR A 65 -14.56 26.31 -13.29
C TYR A 65 -15.74 25.32 -13.48
N GLN A 66 -16.17 25.07 -14.73
CA GLN A 66 -17.40 24.34 -15.06
C GLN A 66 -17.22 22.87 -15.51
N GLN A 67 -16.01 22.28 -15.47
CA GLN A 67 -15.79 20.91 -15.97
C GLN A 67 -15.50 19.90 -14.86
N THR A 68 -16.08 18.70 -14.96
CA THR A 68 -15.74 17.55 -14.11
C THR A 68 -14.53 16.81 -14.69
N ALA A 69 -13.66 16.26 -13.83
CA ALA A 69 -12.55 15.42 -14.27
C ALA A 69 -13.09 14.24 -15.10
N LEU A 70 -12.68 14.14 -16.37
CA LEU A 70 -12.85 12.90 -17.11
C LEU A 70 -11.94 11.84 -16.47
N MET A 71 -12.55 10.83 -15.86
CA MET A 71 -11.86 9.69 -15.31
C MET A 71 -11.63 8.69 -16.43
N PHE A 72 -10.37 8.34 -16.67
CA PHE A 72 -10.00 7.31 -17.64
C PHE A 72 -9.36 6.17 -16.84
N PRO A 73 -10.15 5.15 -16.43
CA PRO A 73 -9.69 4.15 -15.45
C PRO A 73 -8.39 3.46 -15.84
N TYR A 74 -8.17 3.24 -17.13
CA TYR A 74 -6.91 2.66 -17.63
C TYR A 74 -5.71 3.60 -17.48
N GLN A 75 -5.88 4.91 -17.74
CA GLN A 75 -4.83 5.91 -17.55
C GLN A 75 -4.50 6.08 -16.07
N ASP A 76 -5.54 6.16 -15.23
CA ASP A 76 -5.38 6.31 -13.78
C ASP A 76 -4.73 5.06 -13.19
N TRP A 77 -5.10 3.87 -13.65
CA TRP A 77 -4.43 2.63 -13.30
C TRP A 77 -2.94 2.66 -13.66
N ALA A 78 -2.59 3.04 -14.89
CA ALA A 78 -1.20 3.11 -15.34
C ALA A 78 -0.37 4.10 -14.51
N MET A 79 -0.91 5.29 -14.23
CA MET A 79 -0.28 6.26 -13.32
C MET A 79 -0.12 5.68 -11.92
N GLY A 80 -1.15 5.00 -11.42
CA GLY A 80 -1.15 4.32 -10.13
C GLY A 80 -0.10 3.22 -10.02
N VAL A 81 0.15 2.45 -11.09
CA VAL A 81 1.21 1.42 -11.11
C VAL A 81 2.58 2.08 -10.92
N VAL A 82 2.83 3.21 -11.56
CA VAL A 82 4.08 3.97 -11.40
C VAL A 82 4.21 4.49 -9.96
N GLN A 83 3.15 5.10 -9.42
CA GLN A 83 3.17 5.63 -8.06
C GLN A 83 3.33 4.52 -7.01
N MET A 84 2.68 3.37 -7.20
CA MET A 84 2.83 2.21 -6.32
C MET A 84 4.26 1.66 -6.30
N LYS A 85 4.98 1.71 -7.44
CA LYS A 85 6.41 1.34 -7.47
C LYS A 85 7.25 2.28 -6.63
N ILE A 86 7.05 3.60 -6.78
CA ILE A 86 7.76 4.62 -6.00
C ILE A 86 7.44 4.46 -4.51
N PHE A 87 6.15 4.33 -4.17
CA PHE A 87 5.70 4.10 -2.80
C PHE A 87 6.27 2.82 -2.21
N GLY A 88 6.33 1.73 -2.97
CA GLY A 88 6.93 0.47 -2.52
C GLY A 88 8.40 0.62 -2.17
N VAL A 89 9.18 1.35 -2.98
CA VAL A 89 10.58 1.67 -2.68
C VAL A 89 10.69 2.48 -1.38
N ILE A 90 9.89 3.54 -1.26
CA ILE A 90 9.86 4.38 -0.05
C ILE A 90 9.42 3.55 1.18
N ALA A 91 8.49 2.62 1.02
CA ALA A 91 7.99 1.83 2.13
C ALA A 91 9.02 0.84 2.69
N VAL A 92 9.89 0.31 1.83
CA VAL A 92 11.00 -0.57 2.22
C VAL A 92 12.19 0.23 2.76
N MET A 93 12.48 1.41 2.18
CA MET A 93 13.57 2.30 2.63
C MET A 93 13.19 3.19 3.82
N GLY A 94 11.91 3.27 4.15
CA GLY A 94 11.37 4.12 5.20
C GLY A 94 11.77 3.65 6.61
N PRO A 95 11.30 4.37 7.65
CA PRO A 95 11.53 3.97 9.03
C PRO A 95 10.90 2.60 9.34
N ASP A 96 11.28 2.00 10.46
CA ASP A 96 10.68 0.75 10.93
C ASP A 96 9.24 0.98 11.39
N TRP A 97 8.33 0.86 10.42
CA TRP A 97 6.87 0.92 10.57
C TRP A 97 6.22 -0.40 10.15
N TRP A 98 4.93 -0.54 10.47
CA TRP A 98 4.19 -1.79 10.29
C TRP A 98 4.28 -2.36 8.88
N LEU A 99 4.21 -1.50 7.84
CA LEU A 99 4.19 -1.95 6.45
C LEU A 99 5.55 -2.51 6.02
N LYS A 100 6.65 -1.86 6.42
CA LYS A 100 8.00 -2.37 6.17
C LYS A 100 8.21 -3.73 6.82
N SER A 101 7.83 -3.87 8.09
CA SER A 101 7.98 -5.14 8.81
C SER A 101 7.22 -6.29 8.15
N GLU A 102 6.00 -6.05 7.66
CA GLU A 102 5.20 -7.07 6.95
C GLU A 102 5.77 -7.39 5.56
N LEU A 103 6.33 -6.40 4.85
CA LEU A 103 7.01 -6.61 3.56
C LEU A 103 8.33 -7.39 3.73
N ASP A 104 9.14 -7.05 4.73
CA ASP A 104 10.38 -7.75 5.06
C ASP A 104 10.08 -9.22 5.42
N LEU A 105 9.03 -9.46 6.21
CA LEU A 105 8.57 -10.81 6.55
C LEU A 105 8.06 -11.58 5.32
N PHE A 106 7.39 -10.91 4.38
CA PHE A 106 6.99 -11.51 3.11
C PHE A 106 8.20 -11.94 2.28
N VAL A 107 9.22 -11.08 2.16
CA VAL A 107 10.46 -11.39 1.45
C VAL A 107 11.20 -12.55 2.10
N GLN A 108 11.28 -12.59 3.44
CA GLN A 108 11.95 -13.67 4.18
C GLN A 108 11.26 -15.04 4.06
N ARG A 109 9.91 -15.08 4.05
CA ARG A 109 9.15 -16.34 3.94
C ARG A 109 9.22 -16.97 2.56
N GLY A 110 9.47 -16.17 1.52
CA GLY A 110 9.50 -16.62 0.14
C GLY A 110 8.16 -17.19 -0.34
N VAL A 111 8.18 -17.75 -1.55
CA VAL A 111 6.97 -18.23 -2.25
C VAL A 111 6.50 -19.58 -1.68
N GLU A 112 7.40 -20.43 -1.21
CA GLU A 112 7.07 -21.80 -0.74
C GLU A 112 6.23 -21.79 0.54
N ASN A 113 6.49 -20.86 1.46
CA ASN A 113 5.74 -20.71 2.71
C ASN A 113 4.79 -19.51 2.68
N PHE A 114 4.26 -19.17 1.50
CA PHE A 114 3.42 -18.01 1.31
C PHE A 114 2.11 -18.10 2.13
N ALA A 115 2.03 -17.27 3.17
CA ALA A 115 0.84 -17.10 3.98
C ALA A 115 -0.11 -16.07 3.32
N ALA A 116 -0.78 -16.48 2.24
CA ALA A 116 -1.62 -15.59 1.43
C ALA A 116 -2.65 -14.78 2.23
N LEU A 117 -3.33 -15.43 3.18
CA LEU A 117 -4.31 -14.78 4.04
C LEU A 117 -3.65 -13.71 4.94
N HIS A 118 -2.45 -13.99 5.46
CA HIS A 118 -1.70 -13.04 6.28
C HIS A 118 -1.34 -11.81 5.46
N VAL A 119 -0.78 -11.98 4.27
CA VAL A 119 -0.44 -10.86 3.37
C VAL A 119 -1.69 -10.07 2.98
N PHE A 120 -2.79 -10.75 2.66
CA PHE A 120 -4.04 -10.10 2.31
C PHE A 120 -4.59 -9.24 3.46
N VAL A 121 -4.69 -9.80 4.66
CA VAL A 121 -5.28 -9.11 5.82
C VAL A 121 -4.33 -8.07 6.42
N ARG A 122 -3.02 -8.31 6.41
CA ARG A 122 -2.04 -7.40 7.01
C ARG A 122 -1.58 -6.31 6.08
N ILE A 123 -1.51 -6.55 4.77
CA ILE A 123 -0.99 -5.58 3.80
C ILE A 123 -2.11 -5.04 2.92
N VAL A 124 -2.80 -5.92 2.19
CA VAL A 124 -3.73 -5.50 1.14
C VAL A 124 -4.94 -4.76 1.70
N VAL A 125 -5.63 -5.35 2.69
CA VAL A 125 -6.83 -4.76 3.29
C VAL A 125 -6.54 -3.38 3.92
N PRO A 126 -5.52 -3.21 4.79
CA PRO A 126 -5.20 -1.90 5.35
C PRO A 126 -4.86 -0.88 4.27
N CYS A 127 -4.07 -1.23 3.24
CA CYS A 127 -3.76 -0.32 2.15
C CYS A 127 -5.01 0.12 1.38
N ILE A 128 -5.94 -0.81 1.08
CA ILE A 128 -7.22 -0.47 0.45
C ILE A 128 -8.03 0.47 1.35
N LEU A 129 -8.13 0.18 2.64
CA LEU A 129 -8.89 1.00 3.60
C LEU A 129 -8.29 2.40 3.74
N TYR A 130 -6.97 2.51 3.86
CA TYR A 130 -6.29 3.81 3.92
C TYR A 130 -6.55 4.60 2.64
N LEU A 131 -6.24 4.05 1.47
CA LEU A 131 -6.45 4.75 0.19
C LEU A 131 -7.91 5.14 -0.02
N SER A 132 -8.85 4.24 0.30
CA SER A 132 -10.29 4.54 0.21
C SER A 132 -10.68 5.67 1.16
N THR A 133 -10.10 5.71 2.36
CA THR A 133 -10.32 6.81 3.32
C THR A 133 -9.74 8.12 2.80
N PHE A 134 -8.54 8.11 2.20
CA PHE A 134 -7.93 9.31 1.60
C PHE A 134 -8.78 9.88 0.47
N ILE A 135 -9.48 9.02 -0.29
CA ILE A 135 -10.40 9.45 -1.34
C ILE A 135 -11.74 9.90 -0.74
N ALA A 136 -12.32 9.15 0.19
CA ALA A 136 -13.66 9.39 0.70
C ALA A 136 -13.74 10.56 1.69
N PHE A 137 -12.74 10.73 2.55
CA PHE A 137 -12.78 11.71 3.64
C PHE A 137 -12.96 13.15 3.13
N PRO A 138 -12.19 13.65 2.14
CA PRO A 138 -12.39 15.00 1.61
C PRO A 138 -13.79 15.20 1.00
N VAL A 139 -14.35 14.19 0.33
CA VAL A 139 -15.71 14.22 -0.22
C VAL A 139 -16.75 14.39 0.89
N VAL A 140 -16.66 13.53 1.91
CA VAL A 140 -17.60 13.55 3.03
C VAL A 140 -17.51 14.86 3.78
N ALA A 141 -16.29 15.35 4.06
CA ALA A 141 -16.07 16.59 4.78
C ALA A 141 -16.69 17.80 4.05
N ILE A 142 -16.44 17.94 2.75
CA ILE A 142 -16.96 19.08 1.98
C ILE A 142 -18.48 18.99 1.77
N LYS A 143 -19.02 17.79 1.49
CA LYS A 143 -20.48 17.62 1.35
C LYS A 143 -21.21 17.86 2.67
N LEU A 144 -20.64 17.44 3.80
CA LEU A 144 -21.20 17.71 5.11
C LEU A 144 -21.17 19.21 5.42
N TYR A 145 -20.05 19.88 5.13
CA TYR A 145 -19.96 21.33 5.26
C TYR A 145 -21.02 22.04 4.41
N ALA A 146 -21.16 21.66 3.14
CA ALA A 146 -22.15 22.26 2.24
C ALA A 146 -23.58 22.07 2.74
N PHE A 147 -23.90 20.88 3.26
CA PHE A 147 -25.21 20.57 3.85
C PHE A 147 -25.52 21.46 5.07
N ILE A 148 -24.54 21.66 5.96
CA ILE A 148 -24.74 22.45 7.19
C ILE A 148 -24.76 23.96 6.89
N ALA A 149 -23.89 24.43 6.00
CA ALA A 149 -23.71 25.84 5.71
C ALA A 149 -24.67 26.39 4.63
N GLY A 150 -25.44 25.52 3.96
CA GLY A 150 -26.26 25.92 2.82
C GLY A 150 -25.42 26.45 1.65
N ALA A 151 -24.24 25.87 1.44
CA ALA A 151 -23.28 26.36 0.46
C ALA A 151 -23.77 26.16 -0.98
N ASP A 152 -23.46 27.12 -1.84
CA ASP A 152 -23.77 27.02 -3.26
C ASP A 152 -23.03 25.86 -3.94
N ALA A 153 -23.61 25.33 -5.02
CA ALA A 153 -23.08 24.21 -5.76
C ALA A 153 -21.70 24.51 -6.37
N GLU A 154 -21.47 25.74 -6.85
CA GLU A 154 -20.21 26.13 -7.47
C GLU A 154 -19.08 26.20 -6.42
N LEU A 155 -19.36 26.80 -5.27
CA LEU A 155 -18.43 26.87 -4.14
C LEU A 155 -18.10 25.48 -3.61
N THR A 156 -19.09 24.58 -3.53
CA THR A 156 -18.89 23.19 -3.09
C THR A 156 -17.96 22.42 -4.02
N MET A 157 -18.10 22.59 -5.34
CA MET A 157 -17.20 21.94 -6.31
C MET A 157 -15.77 22.47 -6.19
N LEU A 158 -15.60 23.79 -6.00
CA LEU A 158 -14.28 24.39 -5.84
C LEU A 158 -13.61 23.90 -4.55
N LEU A 159 -14.32 23.93 -3.42
CA LEU A 159 -13.82 23.42 -2.14
C LEU A 159 -13.44 21.94 -2.24
N LEU A 160 -14.24 21.12 -2.93
CA LEU A 160 -13.94 19.71 -3.10
C LEU A 160 -12.61 19.48 -3.83
N ARG A 161 -12.34 20.23 -4.90
CA ARG A 161 -11.08 20.09 -5.65
C ARG A 161 -9.85 20.43 -4.80
N PHE A 162 -9.91 21.53 -4.04
CA PHE A 162 -8.79 21.94 -3.19
C PHE A 162 -8.68 21.16 -1.88
N SER A 163 -9.74 20.46 -1.47
CA SER A 163 -9.74 19.64 -0.26
C SER A 163 -8.76 18.47 -0.34
N TYR A 164 -8.55 17.86 -1.52
CA TYR A 164 -7.61 16.75 -1.68
C TYR A 164 -6.13 17.18 -1.49
N PRO A 165 -5.61 18.22 -2.19
CA PRO A 165 -4.30 18.78 -1.88
C PRO A 165 -4.18 19.21 -0.42
N ALA A 166 -5.17 19.94 0.11
CA ALA A 166 -5.13 20.44 1.48
C ALA A 166 -5.04 19.29 2.50
N PHE A 167 -5.82 18.23 2.30
CA PHE A 167 -5.78 17.05 3.16
C PHE A 167 -4.40 16.36 3.13
N LEU A 168 -3.81 16.21 1.94
CA LEU A 168 -2.45 15.67 1.81
C LEU A 168 -1.44 16.54 2.56
N PHE A 169 -1.47 17.85 2.38
CA PHE A 169 -0.56 18.80 3.04
C PHE A 169 -0.71 18.79 4.57
N ILE A 170 -1.94 18.72 5.08
CA ILE A 170 -2.20 18.63 6.52
C ILE A 170 -1.62 17.34 7.08
N ILE A 171 -1.90 16.20 6.46
CA ILE A 171 -1.39 14.89 6.91
C ILE A 171 0.14 14.85 6.86
N SER A 172 0.76 15.31 5.77
CA SER A 172 2.22 15.36 5.66
C SER A 172 2.84 16.27 6.72
N SER A 173 2.21 17.42 7.01
CA SER A 173 2.67 18.34 8.05
C SER A 173 2.59 17.71 9.44
N VAL A 174 1.49 17.02 9.78
CA VAL A 174 1.36 16.31 11.07
C VAL A 174 2.43 15.23 11.21
N ILE A 175 2.67 14.43 10.16
CA ILE A 175 3.71 13.39 10.17
C ILE A 175 5.09 14.02 10.36
N PHE A 176 5.39 15.09 9.63
CA PHE A 176 6.66 15.79 9.74
C PHE A 176 6.88 16.38 11.13
N VAL A 177 5.89 17.06 11.71
CA VAL A 177 5.99 17.64 13.07
C VAL A 177 6.19 16.55 14.11
N ARG A 178 5.47 15.41 14.02
CA ARG A 178 5.69 14.27 14.92
C ARG A 178 7.11 13.74 14.82
N TRP A 179 7.63 13.58 13.61
CA TRP A 179 8.99 13.14 13.39
C TRP A 179 10.02 14.12 13.98
N GLN A 180 9.81 15.43 13.80
CA GLN A 180 10.66 16.47 14.39
C GLN A 180 10.70 16.39 15.93
N ILE A 181 9.54 16.26 16.58
CA ILE A 181 9.45 16.17 18.03
C ILE A 181 10.25 14.98 18.57
N VAL A 182 10.10 13.80 17.95
CA VAL A 182 10.84 12.60 18.35
C VAL A 182 12.34 12.80 18.19
N LYS A 183 12.78 13.40 17.08
CA LYS A 183 14.20 13.66 16.84
C LYS A 183 14.79 14.67 17.83
N PHE A 184 14.06 15.73 18.17
CA PHE A 184 14.52 16.66 19.20
C PHE A 184 14.58 16.04 20.59
N ALA A 185 13.62 15.18 20.95
CA ALA A 185 13.65 14.46 22.20
C ALA A 185 14.89 13.53 22.30
N GLU A 186 15.17 12.76 21.25
CA GLU A 186 16.37 11.90 21.17
C GLU A 186 17.67 12.70 21.30
N LEU A 187 17.75 13.88 20.68
CA LEU A 187 18.94 14.75 20.79
C LEU A 187 19.09 15.34 22.19
N ALA A 188 18.00 15.75 22.83
CA ALA A 188 18.01 16.27 24.19
C ALA A 188 18.48 15.23 25.21
N GLU A 189 18.04 13.97 25.08
CA GLU A 189 18.51 12.88 25.92
C GLU A 189 20.00 12.61 25.74
N LYS A 190 20.49 12.61 24.49
CA LYS A 190 21.93 12.44 24.21
C LYS A 190 22.77 13.54 24.84
N LEU A 191 22.37 14.80 24.73
CA LEU A 191 23.07 15.93 25.36
C LEU A 191 23.10 15.83 26.89
N LYS A 192 22.01 15.34 27.50
CA LYS A 192 21.94 15.07 28.93
C LYS A 192 22.91 13.95 29.34
N MET A 193 22.99 12.87 28.56
CA MET A 193 23.88 11.73 28.83
C MET A 193 25.37 12.08 28.66
N THR A 194 25.72 12.97 27.73
CA THR A 194 27.11 13.37 27.47
C THR A 194 27.66 14.36 28.53
N GLY A 195 26.87 14.80 29.52
CA GLY A 195 27.37 15.58 30.65
C GLY A 195 27.71 17.05 30.34
N ILE A 196 27.47 17.53 29.12
CA ILE A 196 27.68 18.95 28.78
C ILE A 196 26.78 19.87 29.64
N LEU A 197 25.58 19.39 30.00
CA LEU A 197 24.67 20.09 30.92
C LEU A 197 25.05 19.95 32.40
N SER A 198 25.81 18.92 32.81
CA SER A 198 26.32 18.80 34.19
C SER A 198 27.64 19.52 34.42
N ALA A 199 28.33 19.94 33.35
CA ALA A 199 29.56 20.73 33.41
C ALA A 199 29.31 22.26 33.31
N LEU A 200 28.05 22.67 33.09
CA LEU A 200 27.61 24.07 33.00
C LEU A 200 26.88 24.57 34.26
N ASN A 201 26.82 23.75 35.31
CA ASN A 201 26.36 24.10 36.67
C ASN A 201 27.49 23.81 37.66
#